data_AF-A0A2R5L196-F1
#
_entry.id   AF-A0A2R5L196-F1
#
_cell.length_a   1.000
_cell.length_b   1.000
_cell.length_c   1.000
_cell.angle_alpha   90.00
_cell.angle_beta   90.00
_cell.angle_gamma   90.00
#
_symmetry.space_group_name_H-M   'P 1'
#
loop_
_entity.id
_entity.type
_entity.pdbx_description
1 polymer ?
#
loop_
_entity_poly.entity_id
_entity_poly.type
_entity_poly.pdbx_seq_one_letter_code
_entity_poly.pdbx_strand_id
1 'polypeptide(L)'
;VFEDWNFLVPPRDNNSILERQRRERLKRSAAAAAAVLQDGTTELGEEMTEAASLDGGGDTECAAAFQQFSVCRPSVEASELHPAEGSVRELDAEDWLTYFSQEGVIEDDLSLRRRIFLGGLEPQLRSSVWPFLLRCYSFSSNFADRETLTQQNRSLYKQLTERREKLEGEEWEEFWRSVQCTVEKDVVRTDRSNPCFAGHDNPNLAKMKNILLNFALYRPDIGYTQGMS
;
A
#
# COMPACT_ATOMS: atom_id res chain seq x y z
N VAL A 1 14.55 -16.91 -1.50
CA VAL A 1 14.07 -15.82 -2.38
C VAL A 1 12.54 -15.69 -2.31
N PHE A 2 11.97 -15.69 -1.10
CA PHE A 2 10.50 -15.73 -0.89
C PHE A 2 10.09 -14.89 0.33
N GLU A 3 10.55 -13.64 0.41
CA GLU A 3 10.22 -12.73 1.53
C GLU A 3 9.25 -11.61 1.12
N ASP A 4 9.10 -11.35 -0.18
CA ASP A 4 8.55 -10.08 -0.65
C ASP A 4 7.07 -10.17 -1.09
N TRP A 5 6.22 -10.47 -0.10
CA TRP A 5 4.75 -10.44 -0.19
C TRP A 5 4.15 -9.02 -0.08
N ASN A 6 5.01 -8.01 -0.06
CA ASN A 6 4.74 -6.61 0.27
C ASN A 6 3.97 -5.80 -0.79
N PHE A 7 3.43 -6.47 -1.83
CA PHE A 7 2.72 -5.81 -2.95
C PHE A 7 1.19 -6.04 -2.96
N LEU A 8 0.71 -7.14 -2.36
CA LEU A 8 -0.73 -7.40 -2.14
C LEU A 8 -1.14 -7.31 -0.67
N VAL A 9 -0.17 -7.33 0.22
CA VAL A 9 -0.31 -6.93 1.62
C VAL A 9 0.56 -5.68 1.74
N PRO A 10 0.11 -4.59 2.43
CA PRO A 10 1.01 -3.49 2.79
C PRO A 10 2.32 -4.06 3.32
N PRO A 11 3.49 -3.49 2.97
CA PRO A 11 4.73 -4.06 3.42
C PRO A 11 4.73 -4.19 4.94
N ARG A 12 5.41 -5.20 5.48
CA ARG A 12 5.90 -5.11 6.88
C ARG A 12 7.02 -4.09 6.89
N ASP A 13 6.62 -2.85 6.68
CA ASP A 13 7.48 -1.70 6.68
C ASP A 13 7.77 -1.39 8.15
N ASN A 14 8.75 -2.13 8.69
CA ASN A 14 9.44 -1.80 9.94
C ASN A 14 10.07 -0.40 9.87
N ASN A 15 10.08 0.21 8.67
CA ASN A 15 10.47 1.58 8.35
C ASN A 15 9.29 2.48 7.94
N SER A 16 8.03 2.01 7.97
CA SER A 16 6.89 2.88 7.64
C SER A 16 6.96 4.10 8.53
N ILE A 17 6.60 5.25 7.95
CA ILE A 17 6.44 6.49 8.69
C ILE A 17 5.58 6.22 9.94
N LEU A 18 4.55 5.38 9.79
CA LEU A 18 3.66 4.92 10.87
C LEU A 18 4.37 4.10 11.96
N GLU A 19 5.15 3.06 11.65
CA GLU A 19 5.89 2.29 12.68
C GLU A 19 7.06 3.07 13.28
N ARG A 20 7.74 3.91 12.50
CA ARG A 20 8.76 4.85 13.01
C ARG A 20 8.13 5.86 13.96
N GLN A 21 7.03 6.50 13.58
CA GLN A 21 6.31 7.46 14.43
C GLN A 21 5.59 6.77 15.60
N ARG A 22 5.17 5.51 15.48
CA ARG A 22 4.67 4.67 16.59
C ARG A 22 5.78 4.41 17.61
N ARG A 23 6.99 4.06 17.16
CA ARG A 23 8.17 3.96 18.03
C ARG A 23 8.52 5.29 18.67
N GLU A 24 8.49 6.41 17.93
CA GLU A 24 8.74 7.74 18.50
C GLU A 24 7.64 8.19 19.48
N ARG A 25 6.36 7.88 19.23
CA ARG A 25 5.27 8.14 20.19
C ARG A 25 5.41 7.27 21.44
N LEU A 26 5.76 5.98 21.30
CA LEU A 26 6.03 5.09 22.44
C LEU A 26 7.24 5.57 23.25
N LYS A 27 8.33 5.99 22.58
CA LYS A 27 9.50 6.61 23.24
C LYS A 27 9.13 7.91 23.95
N ARG A 28 8.39 8.82 23.31
CA ARG A 28 7.95 10.10 23.91
C ARG A 28 6.98 9.88 25.07
N SER A 29 6.08 8.91 24.97
CA SER A 29 5.17 8.52 26.05
C SER A 29 5.93 7.88 27.23
N ALA A 30 6.90 7.01 26.95
CA ALA A 30 7.77 6.45 27.97
C ALA A 30 8.68 7.52 28.62
N ALA A 31 9.20 8.47 27.85
CA ALA A 31 9.98 9.60 28.35
C ALA A 31 9.12 10.57 29.19
N ALA A 32 7.87 10.83 28.78
CA ALA A 32 6.93 11.62 29.58
C ALA A 32 6.56 10.89 30.89
N ALA A 33 6.30 9.58 30.83
CA ALA A 33 6.06 8.77 32.03
C ALA A 33 7.28 8.69 32.96
N ALA A 34 8.50 8.67 32.41
CA ALA A 34 9.73 8.73 33.19
C ALA A 34 9.97 10.12 33.80
N ALA A 35 9.67 11.20 33.07
CA ALA A 35 9.77 12.58 33.57
C ALA A 35 8.77 12.85 34.71
N VAL A 36 7.55 12.32 34.61
CA VAL A 36 6.53 12.38 35.69
C VAL A 36 6.97 11.63 36.96
N LEU A 37 7.93 10.71 36.87
CA LEU A 37 8.55 10.02 38.02
C LEU A 37 9.84 10.70 38.53
N GLN A 38 10.26 11.83 37.95
CA GLN A 38 11.50 12.55 38.30
C GLN A 38 11.30 14.04 38.57
N ASP A 39 10.05 14.53 38.73
CA ASP A 39 9.82 15.90 39.19
C ASP A 39 10.16 16.03 40.68
N GLY A 40 11.41 16.42 40.96
CA GLY A 40 11.95 16.31 42.31
C GLY A 40 13.40 16.76 42.57
N THR A 41 14.01 17.63 41.76
CA THR A 41 15.04 18.63 42.20
C THR A 41 15.45 19.59 41.08
N THR A 42 16.00 20.75 41.48
CA THR A 42 16.10 21.98 40.68
C THR A 42 17.54 22.30 40.20
N GLU A 43 17.62 23.19 39.21
CA GLU A 43 18.70 24.16 38.88
C GLU A 43 19.69 23.90 37.71
N LEU A 44 19.51 24.76 36.68
CA LEU A 44 20.47 25.69 36.06
C LEU A 44 21.82 25.20 35.46
N GLY A 45 22.04 25.56 34.20
CA GLY A 45 23.34 25.58 33.53
C GLY A 45 23.24 26.08 32.06
N GLU A 46 23.93 27.17 31.73
CA GLU A 46 24.03 27.74 30.38
C GLU A 46 25.28 27.20 29.63
N GLU A 47 25.25 27.13 28.29
CA GLU A 47 26.24 27.69 27.33
C GLU A 47 26.25 27.04 25.92
N MET A 48 25.81 27.82 24.92
CA MET A 48 26.51 28.31 23.70
C MET A 48 27.40 27.43 22.76
N THR A 49 27.44 27.84 21.47
CA THR A 49 28.39 27.53 20.33
C THR A 49 28.17 26.23 19.51
N GLU A 50 28.49 26.10 18.20
CA GLU A 50 28.64 27.02 17.04
C GLU A 50 28.61 26.21 15.69
N ALA A 51 28.56 26.90 14.53
CA ALA A 51 28.20 26.53 13.14
C ALA A 51 29.09 25.60 12.26
N ALA A 52 28.50 25.09 11.14
CA ALA A 52 29.01 24.92 9.75
C ALA A 52 27.93 24.21 8.87
N SER A 53 27.69 24.39 7.54
CA SER A 53 28.46 24.80 6.34
C SER A 53 29.23 23.65 5.64
N LEU A 54 29.17 23.42 4.30
CA LEU A 54 28.44 24.07 3.18
C LEU A 54 28.40 23.20 1.88
N ASP A 55 27.33 23.34 1.06
CA ASP A 55 27.29 23.37 -0.44
C ASP A 55 27.37 22.09 -1.34
N GLY A 56 26.86 22.22 -2.58
CA GLY A 56 26.88 21.28 -3.73
C GLY A 56 25.50 20.67 -4.05
N GLY A 57 24.82 20.89 -5.19
CA GLY A 57 25.27 21.25 -6.54
C GLY A 57 25.37 19.99 -7.41
N GLY A 58 24.29 19.49 -8.01
CA GLY A 58 23.83 19.85 -9.36
C GLY A 58 23.53 18.57 -10.17
N ASP A 59 22.80 18.68 -11.28
CA ASP A 59 22.44 17.60 -12.23
C ASP A 59 21.50 16.48 -11.65
N THR A 60 20.57 15.85 -12.39
CA THR A 60 20.36 15.79 -13.84
C THR A 60 18.88 15.82 -14.20
N GLU A 61 18.54 16.57 -15.26
CA GLU A 61 17.25 16.58 -15.94
C GLU A 61 16.95 15.23 -16.62
N CYS A 62 16.14 14.37 -15.98
CA CYS A 62 15.51 13.22 -16.64
C CYS A 62 14.19 12.77 -15.98
N ALA A 63 13.38 13.73 -15.53
CA ALA A 63 12.01 13.49 -15.06
C ALA A 63 11.01 13.65 -16.21
N ALA A 64 11.24 12.94 -17.32
CA ALA A 64 10.28 12.88 -18.42
C ALA A 64 8.97 12.29 -17.86
N ALA A 65 7.93 13.12 -17.83
CA ALA A 65 6.68 12.79 -17.14
C ALA A 65 6.08 11.50 -17.71
N PHE A 66 6.06 10.44 -16.91
CA PHE A 66 5.28 9.25 -17.20
C PHE A 66 3.81 9.67 -17.30
N GLN A 67 3.29 9.79 -18.52
CA GLN A 67 1.85 9.80 -18.76
C GLN A 67 1.33 8.38 -18.50
N GLN A 68 1.29 8.05 -17.22
CA GLN A 68 0.58 6.92 -16.67
C GLN A 68 -0.83 6.91 -17.30
N PHE A 69 -1.30 5.73 -17.71
CA PHE A 69 -2.74 5.47 -17.79
C PHE A 69 -3.32 5.45 -16.37
N SER A 70 -3.23 6.59 -15.69
CA SER A 70 -4.26 7.01 -14.77
C SER A 70 -5.58 6.88 -15.51
N VAL A 71 -6.67 6.56 -14.81
CA VAL A 71 -7.95 7.12 -15.22
C VAL A 71 -7.70 8.62 -15.23
N CYS A 72 -7.47 9.21 -16.40
CA CYS A 72 -7.24 10.64 -16.51
C CYS A 72 -8.44 11.26 -15.81
N ARG A 73 -8.20 11.98 -14.70
CA ARG A 73 -9.23 12.84 -14.11
C ARG A 73 -9.66 13.69 -15.31
N PRO A 74 -10.91 13.57 -15.79
CA PRO A 74 -11.27 14.20 -17.05
C PRO A 74 -10.91 15.68 -16.95
N SER A 75 -10.62 16.33 -18.08
CA SER A 75 -10.40 17.78 -18.08
C SER A 75 -11.77 18.44 -17.88
N VAL A 76 -12.27 18.37 -16.64
CA VAL A 76 -13.54 18.90 -16.17
C VAL A 76 -13.33 20.38 -15.95
N GLU A 77 -14.20 21.20 -16.53
CA GLU A 77 -14.18 22.63 -16.28
C GLU A 77 -14.46 22.93 -14.79
N ALA A 78 -13.96 24.05 -14.26
CA ALA A 78 -14.15 24.38 -12.84
C ALA A 78 -15.63 24.47 -12.42
N SER A 79 -16.56 24.61 -13.38
CA SER A 79 -18.01 24.59 -13.20
C SER A 79 -18.64 23.20 -13.03
N GLU A 80 -17.93 22.11 -13.38
CA GLU A 80 -18.42 20.72 -13.25
C GLU A 80 -17.63 19.92 -12.20
N LEU A 81 -16.59 20.51 -11.60
CA LEU A 81 -15.99 20.05 -10.34
C LEU A 81 -16.95 20.28 -9.16
N HIS A 82 -16.84 19.47 -8.11
CA HIS A 82 -17.63 19.69 -6.89
C HIS A 82 -17.19 21.01 -6.20
N PRO A 83 -18.08 21.83 -5.62
CA PRO A 83 -17.71 23.15 -5.07
C PRO A 83 -16.67 23.17 -3.93
N ALA A 84 -16.33 22.00 -3.38
CA ALA A 84 -15.29 21.81 -2.35
C ALA A 84 -14.04 21.06 -2.89
N GLU A 85 -14.00 20.75 -4.17
CA GLU A 85 -12.86 20.12 -4.84
C GLU A 85 -11.71 21.15 -4.93
N GLY A 86 -10.48 20.73 -4.62
CA GLY A 86 -9.36 21.66 -4.41
C GLY A 86 -9.38 22.46 -3.09
N SER A 87 -10.48 22.44 -2.32
CA SER A 87 -10.53 23.05 -0.97
C SER A 87 -10.00 22.13 0.13
N VAL A 88 -9.80 20.84 -0.16
CA VAL A 88 -9.33 19.80 0.77
C VAL A 88 -7.97 19.32 0.29
N ARG A 89 -6.92 19.47 1.11
CA ARG A 89 -5.59 18.90 0.81
C ARG A 89 -5.64 17.37 0.81
N GLU A 90 -4.72 16.76 0.06
CA GLU A 90 -4.45 15.33 0.12
C GLU A 90 -4.31 14.85 1.58
N LEU A 91 -4.68 13.58 1.82
CA LEU A 91 -4.36 12.96 3.10
C LEU A 91 -2.84 12.73 3.16
N ASP A 92 -2.19 13.30 4.17
CA ASP A 92 -0.79 13.07 4.50
C ASP A 92 -0.63 12.06 5.65
N ALA A 93 0.61 11.66 5.91
CA ALA A 93 0.93 10.61 6.89
C ALA A 93 0.61 11.02 8.35
N GLU A 94 0.63 12.32 8.68
CA GLU A 94 0.32 12.79 10.02
C GLU A 94 -1.19 12.73 10.27
N ASP A 95 -1.98 13.26 9.33
CA ASP A 95 -3.44 13.17 9.36
C ASP A 95 -3.92 11.73 9.36
N TRP A 96 -3.32 10.85 8.54
CA TRP A 96 -3.67 9.42 8.49
C TRP A 96 -3.57 8.75 9.87
N LEU A 97 -2.57 9.09 10.68
CA LEU A 97 -2.45 8.58 12.05
C LEU A 97 -3.52 9.11 13.01
N THR A 98 -4.11 10.28 12.76
CA THR A 98 -5.15 10.84 13.64
C THR A 98 -6.48 10.07 13.57
N TYR A 99 -6.72 9.33 12.50
CA TYR A 99 -7.94 8.52 12.34
C TYR A 99 -7.92 7.20 13.14
N PHE A 100 -6.81 6.83 13.77
CA PHE A 100 -6.69 5.58 14.52
C PHE A 100 -6.85 5.75 16.03
N SER A 101 -7.65 4.87 16.65
CA SER A 101 -7.67 4.65 18.09
C SER A 101 -6.34 4.05 18.59
N GLN A 102 -6.17 3.95 19.91
CA GLN A 102 -5.00 3.32 20.53
C GLN A 102 -4.85 1.83 20.15
N GLU A 103 -5.97 1.16 19.87
CA GLU A 103 -6.10 -0.23 19.41
C GLU A 103 -5.97 -0.36 17.89
N GLY A 104 -5.93 0.76 17.17
CA GLY A 104 -5.86 0.83 15.71
C GLY A 104 -7.18 0.66 14.99
N VAL A 105 -8.30 0.98 15.64
CA VAL A 105 -9.62 1.04 14.98
C VAL A 105 -9.79 2.40 14.31
N ILE A 106 -10.46 2.46 13.15
CA ILE A 106 -10.87 3.72 12.51
C ILE A 106 -12.35 3.95 12.84
N GLU A 107 -12.61 4.86 13.77
CA GLU A 107 -13.97 5.11 14.28
C GLU A 107 -14.81 5.98 13.33
N ASP A 108 -14.20 7.00 12.70
CA ASP A 108 -14.85 7.86 11.71
C ASP A 108 -14.33 7.57 10.29
N ASP A 109 -14.79 6.46 9.73
CA ASP A 109 -14.46 6.09 8.35
C ASP A 109 -15.17 6.97 7.31
N LEU A 110 -16.28 7.63 7.67
CA LEU A 110 -17.03 8.53 6.79
C LEU A 110 -16.23 9.80 6.49
N SER A 111 -15.68 10.46 7.51
CA SER A 111 -14.84 11.65 7.33
C SER A 111 -13.56 11.32 6.57
N LEU A 112 -12.94 10.16 6.86
CA LEU A 112 -11.78 9.65 6.12
C LEU A 112 -12.10 9.45 4.63
N ARG A 113 -13.17 8.71 4.30
CA ARG A 113 -13.59 8.48 2.90
C ARG A 113 -13.92 9.79 2.19
N ARG A 114 -14.61 10.72 2.87
CA ARG A 114 -14.94 12.04 2.33
C ARG A 114 -13.67 12.84 2.00
N ARG A 115 -12.66 12.80 2.87
CA ARG A 115 -11.36 13.44 2.64
C ARG A 115 -10.62 12.82 1.45
N ILE A 116 -10.58 11.49 1.37
CA ILE A 116 -9.97 10.75 0.25
C ILE A 116 -10.68 11.06 -1.07
N PHE A 117 -12.01 11.16 -1.06
CA PHE A 117 -12.82 11.47 -2.24
C PHE A 117 -12.57 12.90 -2.76
N LEU A 118 -12.50 13.89 -1.87
CA LEU A 118 -12.34 15.30 -2.25
C LEU A 118 -10.88 15.69 -2.52
N GLY A 119 -9.96 15.28 -1.64
CA GLY A 119 -8.56 15.69 -1.67
C GLY A 119 -7.60 14.66 -2.29
N GLY A 120 -7.92 13.37 -2.24
CA GLY A 120 -7.04 12.29 -2.71
C GLY A 120 -6.11 11.73 -1.63
N LEU A 121 -5.08 11.01 -2.07
CA LEU A 121 -4.10 10.28 -1.25
C LEU A 121 -2.69 10.51 -1.75
N GLU A 122 -1.81 10.92 -0.84
CA GLU A 122 -0.37 10.96 -1.08
C GLU A 122 0.12 9.56 -1.51
N PRO A 123 0.99 9.44 -2.55
CA PRO A 123 1.35 8.15 -3.14
C PRO A 123 1.85 7.09 -2.15
N GLN A 124 2.59 7.50 -1.12
CA GLN A 124 3.17 6.61 -0.10
C GLN A 124 2.12 5.98 0.83
N LEU A 125 0.95 6.60 1.01
CA LEU A 125 -0.12 6.07 1.85
C LEU A 125 -0.96 5.00 1.16
N ARG A 126 -0.89 4.89 -0.17
CA ARG A 126 -1.74 3.96 -0.96
C ARG A 126 -1.60 2.53 -0.46
N SER A 127 -0.38 2.08 -0.15
CA SER A 127 -0.12 0.75 0.42
C SER A 127 -0.90 0.49 1.72
N SER A 128 -1.01 1.49 2.59
CA SER A 128 -1.63 1.39 3.93
C SER A 128 -3.14 1.63 3.91
N VAL A 129 -3.63 2.51 3.02
CA VAL A 129 -5.04 2.92 2.96
C VAL A 129 -5.86 2.04 2.02
N TRP A 130 -5.31 1.62 0.88
CA TRP A 130 -6.05 0.78 -0.10
C TRP A 130 -6.59 -0.52 0.48
N PRO A 131 -5.92 -1.25 1.39
CA PRO A 131 -6.50 -2.44 2.03
C PRO A 131 -7.85 -2.18 2.73
N PHE A 132 -8.09 -0.98 3.26
CA PHE A 132 -9.39 -0.62 3.83
C PHE A 132 -10.42 -0.27 2.74
N LEU A 133 -10.02 0.51 1.73
CA LEU A 133 -10.90 0.89 0.61
C LEU A 133 -11.35 -0.32 -0.23
N LEU A 134 -10.44 -1.26 -0.47
CA LEU A 134 -10.65 -2.53 -1.16
C LEU A 134 -11.29 -3.61 -0.27
N ARG A 135 -11.64 -3.27 0.99
CA ARG A 135 -12.28 -4.16 1.98
C ARG A 135 -11.47 -5.41 2.36
N CYS A 136 -10.16 -5.41 2.15
CA CYS A 136 -9.25 -6.40 2.70
C CYS A 136 -9.21 -6.31 4.24
N TYR A 137 -9.36 -5.11 4.78
CA TYR A 137 -9.55 -4.83 6.21
C TYR A 137 -10.88 -4.08 6.43
N SER A 138 -11.55 -4.38 7.54
CA SER A 138 -12.65 -3.53 8.04
C SER A 138 -12.07 -2.29 8.71
N PHE A 139 -12.75 -1.14 8.60
CA PHE A 139 -12.43 0.06 9.38
C PHE A 139 -12.60 -0.19 10.88
N SER A 140 -13.56 -1.06 11.25
CA SER A 140 -13.80 -1.51 12.63
C SER A 140 -12.79 -2.55 13.16
N SER A 141 -11.78 -2.95 12.36
CA SER A 141 -10.78 -3.93 12.81
C SER A 141 -9.72 -3.26 13.70
N ASN A 142 -9.20 -3.99 14.68
CA ASN A 142 -8.02 -3.56 15.45
C ASN A 142 -6.71 -4.06 14.81
N PHE A 143 -5.55 -3.68 15.37
CA PHE A 143 -4.24 -4.13 14.85
C PHE A 143 -4.04 -5.66 14.87
N ALA A 144 -4.50 -6.36 15.90
CA ALA A 144 -4.36 -7.81 16.04
C ALA A 144 -5.27 -8.58 15.07
N ASP A 145 -6.48 -8.08 14.82
CA ASP A 145 -7.38 -8.63 13.78
C ASP A 145 -6.71 -8.56 12.41
N ARG A 146 -6.11 -7.40 12.05
CA ARG A 146 -5.43 -7.21 10.76
C ARG A 146 -4.19 -8.08 10.59
N GLU A 147 -3.40 -8.25 11.66
CA GLU A 147 -2.26 -9.17 11.67
C GLU A 147 -2.75 -10.63 11.46
N THR A 148 -3.85 -11.03 12.12
CA THR A 148 -4.48 -12.35 11.95
C THR A 148 -4.98 -12.57 10.52
N LEU A 149 -5.76 -11.62 9.98
CA LEU A 149 -6.26 -11.65 8.60
C LEU A 149 -5.11 -11.72 7.59
N THR A 150 -4.03 -10.98 7.82
CA THR A 150 -2.81 -11.01 6.99
C THR A 150 -2.17 -12.40 6.97
N GLN A 151 -2.05 -13.05 8.14
CA GLN A 151 -1.49 -14.39 8.25
C GLN A 151 -2.40 -15.44 7.60
N GLN A 152 -3.72 -15.34 7.77
CA GLN A 152 -4.71 -16.19 7.11
C GLN A 152 -4.64 -16.06 5.58
N ASN A 153 -4.64 -14.83 5.05
CA ASN A 153 -4.56 -14.59 3.61
C ASN A 153 -3.24 -15.09 3.00
N ARG A 154 -2.10 -14.92 3.69
CA ARG A 154 -0.81 -15.49 3.28
C ARG A 154 -0.82 -17.02 3.24
N SER A 155 -1.43 -17.64 4.24
CA SER A 155 -1.59 -19.10 4.29
C SER A 155 -2.49 -19.62 3.17
N LEU A 156 -3.63 -18.98 2.93
CA LEU A 156 -4.56 -19.31 1.84
C LEU A 156 -3.89 -19.19 0.48
N TYR A 157 -3.18 -18.09 0.20
CA TYR A 157 -2.49 -17.93 -1.07
C TYR A 157 -1.41 -19.00 -1.27
N LYS A 158 -0.65 -19.34 -0.22
CA LYS A 158 0.34 -20.43 -0.29
C LYS A 158 -0.34 -21.77 -0.64
N GLN A 159 -1.45 -22.11 0.02
CA GLN A 159 -2.21 -23.33 -0.28
C GLN A 159 -2.76 -23.35 -1.71
N LEU A 160 -3.28 -22.22 -2.21
CA LEU A 160 -3.72 -22.08 -3.61
C LEU A 160 -2.56 -22.29 -4.60
N THR A 161 -1.39 -21.73 -4.30
CA THR A 161 -0.18 -21.90 -5.11
C THR A 161 0.23 -23.38 -5.17
N GLU A 162 0.30 -24.04 -4.02
CA GLU A 162 0.64 -25.45 -3.93
C GLU A 162 -0.40 -26.37 -4.58
N ARG A 163 -1.70 -26.05 -4.51
CA ARG A 163 -2.75 -26.81 -5.20
C ARG A 163 -2.65 -26.65 -6.72
N ARG A 164 -2.44 -25.42 -7.20
CA ARG A 164 -2.25 -25.11 -8.62
C ARG A 164 -1.05 -25.85 -9.21
N GLU A 165 0.06 -25.89 -8.48
CA GLU A 165 1.30 -26.57 -8.91
C GLU A 165 1.21 -28.10 -8.85
N LYS A 166 0.17 -28.63 -8.20
CA LYS A 166 -0.19 -30.06 -8.15
C LYS A 166 -1.42 -30.39 -9.02
N LEU A 167 -1.82 -29.51 -9.94
CA LEU A 167 -2.80 -29.85 -10.97
C LEU A 167 -2.12 -30.76 -12.00
N GLU A 168 -2.73 -31.92 -12.26
CA GLU A 168 -2.26 -32.89 -13.25
C GLU A 168 -3.47 -33.49 -14.00
N GLY A 169 -3.22 -34.15 -15.14
CA GLY A 169 -4.27 -34.81 -15.93
C GLY A 169 -5.32 -33.83 -16.48
N GLU A 170 -6.57 -34.30 -16.56
CA GLU A 170 -7.68 -33.56 -17.17
C GLU A 170 -7.94 -32.20 -16.48
N GLU A 171 -7.86 -32.13 -15.14
CA GLU A 171 -8.01 -30.87 -14.38
C GLU A 171 -6.97 -29.81 -14.81
N TRP A 172 -5.72 -30.22 -15.02
CA TRP A 172 -4.66 -29.33 -15.47
C TRP A 172 -4.91 -28.86 -16.90
N GLU A 173 -5.29 -29.77 -17.79
CA GLU A 173 -5.54 -29.40 -19.19
C GLU A 173 -6.73 -28.46 -19.33
N GLU A 174 -7.81 -28.66 -18.57
CA GLU A 174 -8.96 -27.76 -18.53
C GLU A 174 -8.56 -26.38 -18.00
N PHE A 175 -7.86 -26.31 -16.87
CA PHE A 175 -7.34 -25.05 -16.31
C PHE A 175 -6.38 -24.34 -17.27
N TRP A 176 -5.53 -25.08 -17.97
CA TRP A 176 -4.60 -24.52 -18.96
C TRP A 176 -5.35 -23.90 -20.14
N ARG A 177 -6.32 -24.62 -20.72
CA ARG A 177 -7.11 -24.19 -21.88
C ARG A 177 -8.02 -23.00 -21.55
N SER A 178 -8.65 -23.00 -20.38
CA SER A 178 -9.61 -21.97 -19.96
C SER A 178 -8.94 -20.70 -19.43
N VAL A 179 -7.87 -20.85 -18.64
CA VAL A 179 -7.26 -19.76 -17.87
C VAL A 179 -5.82 -19.52 -18.29
N GLN A 180 -4.91 -20.49 -18.07
CA GLN A 180 -3.48 -20.19 -18.03
C GLN A 180 -2.93 -19.69 -19.37
N CYS A 181 -3.33 -20.30 -20.48
CA CYS A 181 -2.86 -19.88 -21.81
C CYS A 181 -3.36 -18.50 -22.25
N THR A 182 -4.40 -17.96 -21.61
CA THR A 182 -4.90 -16.59 -21.82
C THR A 182 -4.12 -15.63 -20.93
N VAL A 183 -4.01 -15.93 -19.63
CA VAL A 183 -3.21 -15.13 -18.67
C VAL A 183 -1.78 -14.94 -19.17
N GLU A 184 -1.13 -15.98 -19.70
CA GLU A 184 0.25 -15.89 -20.19
C GLU A 184 0.40 -14.98 -21.42
N LYS A 185 -0.62 -14.89 -22.29
CA LYS A 185 -0.63 -13.94 -23.42
C LYS A 185 -0.91 -12.51 -22.97
N ASP A 186 -1.75 -12.34 -21.95
CA ASP A 186 -2.17 -11.03 -21.45
C ASP A 186 -1.05 -10.37 -20.66
N VAL A 187 -0.37 -11.11 -19.78
CA VAL A 187 0.79 -10.65 -18.99
C VAL A 187 1.97 -10.19 -19.86
N VAL A 188 2.16 -10.77 -21.05
CA VAL A 188 3.19 -10.31 -22.01
C VAL A 188 2.77 -9.00 -22.71
N ARG A 189 1.47 -8.71 -22.80
CA ARG A 189 0.90 -7.50 -23.40
C ARG A 189 0.65 -6.37 -22.39
N THR A 190 0.83 -6.62 -21.09
CA THR A 190 0.83 -5.59 -20.03
C THR A 190 1.81 -4.46 -20.37
N ASP A 191 1.39 -3.23 -20.11
CA ASP A 191 2.13 -2.00 -20.47
C ASP A 191 3.59 -2.02 -19.98
N ARG A 192 4.52 -2.12 -20.95
CA ARG A 192 5.97 -2.15 -20.72
C ARG A 192 6.59 -0.75 -20.59
N SER A 193 5.84 0.32 -20.82
CA SER A 193 6.28 1.70 -20.60
C SER A 193 6.26 2.07 -19.12
N ASN A 194 5.40 1.41 -18.33
CA ASN A 194 5.36 1.54 -16.88
C ASN A 194 6.64 0.95 -16.24
N PRO A 195 7.40 1.71 -15.43
CA PRO A 195 8.63 1.21 -14.77
C PRO A 195 8.45 -0.07 -13.97
N CYS A 196 7.29 -0.27 -13.33
CA CYS A 196 6.98 -1.50 -12.58
C CYS A 196 7.02 -2.75 -13.47
N PHE A 197 6.76 -2.60 -14.77
CA PHE A 197 6.73 -3.65 -15.78
C PHE A 197 7.70 -3.37 -16.94
N ALA A 198 8.75 -2.57 -16.76
CA ALA A 198 9.77 -2.34 -17.80
C ALA A 198 10.82 -3.48 -17.85
N GLY A 199 11.67 -3.49 -18.89
CA GLY A 199 12.85 -4.38 -19.01
C GLY A 199 12.58 -5.79 -19.54
N HIS A 200 13.58 -6.67 -19.48
CA HIS A 200 13.47 -8.12 -19.75
C HIS A 200 13.36 -8.89 -18.43
N ASP A 201 12.76 -10.09 -18.43
CA ASP A 201 12.57 -10.97 -17.25
C ASP A 201 12.06 -10.28 -15.96
N ASN A 202 11.18 -9.29 -16.12
CA ASN A 202 10.71 -8.50 -14.98
C ASN A 202 9.91 -9.37 -13.97
N PRO A 203 10.33 -9.47 -12.69
CA PRO A 203 9.70 -10.35 -11.71
C PRO A 203 8.26 -9.95 -11.36
N ASN A 204 7.86 -8.70 -11.60
CA ASN A 204 6.48 -8.26 -11.37
C ASN A 204 5.51 -8.84 -12.41
N LEU A 205 5.95 -9.23 -13.62
CA LEU A 205 5.13 -10.05 -14.52
C LEU A 205 4.86 -11.43 -13.94
N ALA A 206 5.89 -12.07 -13.35
CA ALA A 206 5.73 -13.36 -12.70
C ALA A 206 4.79 -13.26 -11.48
N LYS A 207 4.87 -12.17 -10.70
CA LYS A 207 3.89 -11.87 -9.63
C LYS A 207 2.47 -11.73 -10.21
N MET A 208 2.28 -10.88 -11.21
CA MET A 208 0.99 -10.66 -11.87
C MET A 208 0.38 -11.98 -12.39
N LYS A 209 1.15 -12.78 -13.16
CA LYS A 209 0.71 -14.11 -13.60
C LYS A 209 0.26 -14.96 -12.43
N ASN A 210 1.07 -15.09 -11.38
CA ASN A 210 0.76 -15.93 -10.24
C ASN A 210 -0.53 -15.50 -9.52
N ILE A 211 -0.76 -14.19 -9.39
CA ILE A 211 -1.97 -13.63 -8.77
C ILE A 211 -3.21 -13.98 -9.58
N LEU A 212 -3.18 -13.75 -10.90
CA LEU A 212 -4.30 -14.03 -11.81
C LEU A 212 -4.64 -15.53 -11.85
N LEU A 213 -3.64 -16.40 -11.92
CA LEU A 213 -3.84 -17.86 -11.89
C LEU A 213 -4.43 -18.34 -10.55
N ASN A 214 -3.94 -17.83 -9.43
CA ASN A 214 -4.46 -18.21 -8.11
C ASN A 214 -5.87 -17.65 -7.86
N PHE A 215 -6.18 -16.46 -8.38
CA PHE A 215 -7.54 -15.91 -8.34
C PHE A 215 -8.52 -16.80 -9.12
N ALA A 216 -8.19 -17.16 -10.36
CA ALA A 216 -9.05 -18.00 -11.19
C ALA A 216 -9.26 -19.40 -10.60
N LEU A 217 -8.24 -19.98 -9.94
CA LEU A 217 -8.37 -21.23 -9.20
C LEU A 217 -9.22 -21.10 -7.93
N TYR A 218 -9.14 -19.96 -7.24
CA TYR A 218 -9.92 -19.68 -6.03
C TYR A 218 -11.39 -19.34 -6.32
N ARG A 219 -11.67 -18.76 -7.49
CA ARG A 219 -13.02 -18.39 -7.97
C ARG A 219 -13.27 -18.91 -9.38
N PRO A 220 -13.46 -20.23 -9.58
CA PRO A 220 -13.74 -20.81 -10.90
C PRO A 220 -15.05 -20.30 -11.53
N ASP A 221 -15.96 -19.77 -10.72
CA ASP A 221 -17.22 -19.15 -11.15
C ASP A 221 -17.02 -17.81 -11.89
N ILE A 222 -15.90 -17.14 -11.65
CA ILE A 222 -15.46 -15.92 -12.35
C ILE A 222 -14.34 -16.24 -13.34
N GLY A 223 -13.42 -17.14 -12.95
CA GLY A 223 -12.26 -17.54 -13.73
C GLY A 223 -11.32 -16.39 -14.01
N TYR A 224 -10.86 -16.30 -15.25
CA TYR A 224 -10.11 -15.16 -15.79
C TYR A 224 -10.78 -14.69 -17.09
N THR A 225 -10.92 -13.37 -17.26
CA THR A 225 -11.37 -12.76 -18.52
C THR A 225 -10.35 -11.71 -18.98
N GLN A 226 -10.25 -11.52 -20.31
CA GLN A 226 -9.28 -10.62 -20.90
C GLN A 226 -9.48 -9.18 -20.39
N GLY A 227 -8.40 -8.55 -19.93
CA GLY A 227 -8.42 -7.19 -19.37
C GLY A 227 -8.46 -7.14 -17.83
N MET A 228 -8.38 -8.29 -17.15
CA MET A 228 -8.16 -8.34 -15.69
C MET A 228 -6.67 -8.19 -15.28
N SER A 229 -5.75 -8.20 -16.25
CA SER A 229 -4.28 -8.08 -16.08
C SER A 229 -3.78 -6.65 -16.01
#